data_AF-A0A8K0P8H9-F1
#
_entry.id   AF-A0A8K0P8H9-F1
#
_cell.length_a   1.000
_cell.length_b   1.000
_cell.length_c   1.000
_cell.angle_alpha   90.00
_cell.angle_beta   90.00
_cell.angle_gamma   90.00
#
_symmetry.space_group_name_H-M   'P 1'
#
loop_
_entity.id
_entity.type
_entity.pdbx_description
1 polymer ?
#
loop_
_entity_poly.entity_id
_entity_poly.type
_entity_poly.pdbx_seq_one_letter_code
_entity_poly.pdbx_strand_id
1 'polypeptide(L)'
;MGDNCPELDSVEGLIECTVLPPPRLYHPVLPCRVNGKLMFLLCRTCASGECQKGCDHSDEERSITGTWVSEEVKVAVREGYRIVKVHEVWQYKTTIYNPDTGEGGLFKEYIDFFLKIKQEASGFSGWCNSNKDRSRYLASFYERERIHLEGDNIKINPGMRQLAKLMLNSFWGRFGNRENLPRCSIIRTREELLSRIMAPHVEMSRLVPVNDDVVFGCWTEREDSLKPLPVYVTVIWSPPTGDYLGDLTDEVGSGSFIEEFVSGGPKNYALKIRCRSTGLYKTICKVRGITINSANEGDVSFDRLKAMVMEEAPPLDVRYQNRIGRVLPFKVVSRPETKTFRVVYSKRRRVDSFHTLPYGYKWQRLC
;
A
#
# COMPACT_ATOMS: atom_id res chain seq x y z
N MET A 1 17.45 30.36 -2.15
CA MET A 1 16.03 29.98 -2.11
C MET A 1 15.29 31.02 -2.94
N GLY A 2 14.37 30.63 -3.82
CA GLY A 2 13.64 31.61 -4.66
C GLY A 2 12.57 32.33 -3.83
N ASP A 3 12.44 33.64 -4.04
CA ASP A 3 11.76 34.65 -3.21
C ASP A 3 10.23 34.52 -3.01
N ASN A 4 9.61 33.36 -3.26
CA ASN A 4 8.15 33.19 -3.14
C ASN A 4 7.71 31.85 -2.51
N CYS A 5 8.59 31.14 -1.80
CA CYS A 5 8.18 29.94 -1.08
C CYS A 5 7.60 30.35 0.29
N PRO A 6 6.32 30.05 0.62
CA PRO A 6 5.88 30.11 2.01
C PRO A 6 6.80 29.25 2.88
N GLU A 7 6.99 29.64 4.13
CA GLU A 7 7.81 28.89 5.08
C GLU A 7 7.29 27.44 5.14
N LEU A 8 8.05 26.50 4.59
CA LEU A 8 7.57 25.13 4.34
C LEU A 8 7.03 24.48 5.62
N ASP A 9 7.64 24.82 6.76
CA ASP A 9 7.28 24.31 8.07
C ASP A 9 5.88 24.72 8.53
N SER A 10 5.37 25.87 8.08
CA SER A 10 4.03 26.36 8.43
C SER A 10 2.91 25.75 7.56
N VAL A 11 3.26 25.00 6.51
CA VAL A 11 2.28 24.41 5.60
C VAL A 11 1.77 23.09 6.17
N GLU A 12 0.43 22.98 6.27
CA GLU A 12 -0.28 21.76 6.64
C GLU A 12 -1.32 21.43 5.58
N GLY A 13 -0.98 20.48 4.71
CA GLY A 13 -1.86 20.00 3.66
C GLY A 13 -1.10 19.42 2.48
N LEU A 14 -1.53 19.76 1.26
CA LEU A 14 -0.92 19.28 0.01
C LEU A 14 -0.08 20.37 -0.65
N ILE A 15 1.01 19.96 -1.30
CA ILE A 15 1.90 20.86 -2.05
C ILE A 15 2.11 20.26 -3.44
N GLU A 16 1.78 21.02 -4.48
CA GLU A 16 2.23 20.75 -5.85
C GLU A 16 3.52 21.51 -6.11
N CYS A 17 4.62 20.79 -6.33
CA CYS A 17 5.92 21.40 -6.55
C CYS A 17 6.78 20.59 -7.53
N THR A 18 7.80 21.26 -8.06
CA THR A 18 8.93 20.64 -8.75
C THR A 18 10.10 20.59 -7.79
N VAL A 19 10.65 19.39 -7.59
CA VAL A 19 11.79 19.15 -6.71
C VAL A 19 12.91 18.45 -7.47
N LEU A 20 14.14 18.79 -7.08
CA LEU A 20 15.37 18.16 -7.54
C LEU A 20 15.84 17.18 -6.45
N PRO A 21 15.80 15.86 -6.71
CA PRO A 21 16.33 14.89 -5.77
C PRO A 21 17.86 15.00 -5.61
N PRO A 22 18.42 14.64 -4.46
CA PRO A 22 19.87 14.52 -4.30
C PRO A 22 20.42 13.40 -5.22
N PRO A 23 21.68 13.49 -5.68
CA PRO A 23 22.24 12.53 -6.63
C PRO A 23 22.54 11.15 -6.02
N ARG A 24 22.63 11.05 -4.69
CA ARG A 24 23.11 9.87 -3.94
C ARG A 24 22.24 9.59 -2.72
N LEU A 25 20.98 9.25 -2.94
CA LEU A 25 20.08 8.82 -1.88
C LEU A 25 19.59 7.40 -2.15
N TYR A 26 19.91 6.48 -1.25
CA TYR A 26 19.60 5.07 -1.45
C TYR A 26 18.09 4.79 -1.37
N HIS A 27 17.39 5.47 -0.46
CA HIS A 27 15.94 5.40 -0.28
C HIS A 27 15.29 6.74 -0.69
N PRO A 28 14.91 6.94 -1.96
CA PRO A 28 14.21 8.16 -2.35
C PRO A 28 12.90 8.30 -1.59
N VAL A 29 12.56 9.52 -1.20
CA VAL A 29 11.41 9.82 -0.33
C VAL A 29 10.13 10.01 -1.15
N LEU A 30 10.20 10.84 -2.20
CA LEU A 30 9.01 11.23 -2.95
C LEU A 30 8.70 10.24 -4.08
N PRO A 31 7.49 9.66 -4.09
CA PRO A 31 7.07 8.77 -5.16
C PRO A 31 6.55 9.52 -6.39
N CYS A 32 6.69 8.89 -7.54
CA CYS A 32 6.17 9.38 -8.82
C CYS A 32 5.62 8.21 -9.66
N ARG A 33 4.58 8.46 -10.45
CA ARG A 33 4.09 7.47 -11.43
C ARG A 33 4.81 7.66 -12.76
N VAL A 34 5.54 6.63 -13.17
CA VAL A 34 6.26 6.59 -14.46
C VAL A 34 5.96 5.25 -15.13
N ASN A 35 5.68 5.24 -16.43
CA ASN A 35 5.34 4.03 -17.21
C ASN A 35 4.23 3.17 -16.57
N GLY A 36 3.20 3.82 -16.00
CA GLY A 36 2.08 3.13 -15.32
C GLY A 36 2.44 2.48 -13.98
N LYS A 37 3.67 2.68 -13.48
CA LYS A 37 4.17 2.11 -12.22
C LYS A 37 4.44 3.23 -11.22
N LEU A 38 4.08 2.99 -9.95
CA LEU A 38 4.57 3.81 -8.84
C LEU A 38 6.03 3.49 -8.54
N MET A 39 6.91 4.49 -8.59
CA MET A 39 8.35 4.36 -8.37
C MET A 39 8.87 5.44 -7.42
N PHE A 40 9.94 5.12 -6.69
CA PHE A 40 10.73 6.06 -5.89
C PHE A 40 12.07 6.23 -6.60
N LEU A 41 12.33 7.44 -7.10
CA LEU A 41 13.39 7.70 -8.10
C LEU A 41 14.14 9.00 -7.80
N LEU A 42 15.35 9.14 -8.36
CA LEU A 42 16.19 10.33 -8.26
C LEU A 42 16.32 11.10 -9.58
N CYS A 43 15.84 10.52 -10.68
CA CYS A 43 15.82 11.15 -12.00
C CYS A 43 14.61 10.67 -12.80
N ARG A 44 13.75 11.62 -13.19
CA ARG A 44 12.55 11.36 -13.99
C ARG A 44 12.90 10.70 -15.32
N THR A 45 13.85 11.26 -16.07
CA THR A 45 14.26 10.72 -17.37
C THR A 45 14.85 9.32 -17.28
N CYS A 46 15.69 9.03 -16.27
CA CYS A 46 16.21 7.67 -16.05
C CYS A 46 15.11 6.65 -15.80
N ALA A 47 14.09 7.00 -15.02
CA ALA A 47 13.00 6.08 -14.72
C ALA A 47 12.10 5.87 -15.95
N SER A 48 11.85 6.92 -16.73
CA SER A 48 11.05 6.82 -17.96
C SER A 48 11.73 5.92 -18.99
N GLY A 49 13.05 6.03 -19.15
CA GLY A 49 13.86 5.17 -20.01
C GLY A 49 14.27 3.83 -19.40
N GLU A 50 13.85 3.53 -18.15
CA GLU A 50 14.31 2.36 -17.36
C GLU A 50 15.84 2.15 -17.43
N CYS A 51 16.60 3.24 -17.37
CA CYS A 51 18.03 3.26 -17.65
C CYS A 51 18.84 2.39 -16.67
N GLN A 52 19.63 1.44 -17.21
CA GLN A 52 20.49 0.54 -16.42
C GLN A 52 21.92 1.03 -16.22
N LYS A 53 22.25 2.25 -16.67
CA LYS A 53 23.59 2.86 -16.55
C LYS A 53 23.62 3.96 -15.48
N GLY A 54 24.80 4.54 -15.26
CA GLY A 54 24.97 5.78 -14.50
C GLY A 54 24.08 6.91 -15.04
N CYS A 55 23.67 7.84 -14.17
CA CYS A 55 22.84 8.98 -14.57
C CYS A 55 23.72 10.18 -14.89
N ASP A 56 23.70 10.61 -16.14
CA ASP A 56 24.42 11.80 -16.63
C ASP A 56 23.48 12.95 -17.03
N HIS A 57 22.18 12.81 -16.71
CA HIS A 57 21.15 13.80 -17.01
C HIS A 57 21.32 15.12 -16.22
N SER A 58 20.81 16.21 -16.81
CA SER A 58 20.79 17.55 -16.20
C SER A 58 19.85 17.62 -15.00
N ASP A 59 19.94 18.69 -14.20
CA ASP A 59 19.06 18.87 -13.05
C ASP A 59 17.59 19.08 -13.47
N GLU A 60 17.33 19.69 -14.63
CA GLU A 60 15.98 19.84 -15.21
C GLU A 60 15.38 18.47 -15.61
N GLU A 61 16.19 17.60 -16.21
CA GLU A 61 15.77 16.25 -16.59
C GLU A 61 15.57 15.33 -15.37
N ARG A 62 16.36 15.54 -14.32
CA ARG A 62 16.25 14.80 -13.07
C ARG A 62 15.05 15.22 -12.24
N SER A 63 14.66 16.48 -12.31
CA SER A 63 13.59 17.06 -11.51
C SER A 63 12.27 16.31 -11.70
N ILE A 64 11.55 16.17 -10.60
CA ILE A 64 10.23 15.54 -10.54
C ILE A 64 9.19 16.59 -10.17
N THR A 65 8.05 16.56 -10.83
CA THR A 65 6.89 17.39 -10.51
C THR A 65 5.76 16.47 -10.05
N GLY A 66 5.10 16.85 -8.97
CA GLY A 66 4.00 16.09 -8.40
C GLY A 66 3.36 16.83 -7.25
N THR A 67 2.35 16.17 -6.68
CA THR A 67 1.61 16.67 -5.54
C THR A 67 1.77 15.70 -4.39
N TRP A 68 2.25 16.20 -3.26
CA TRP A 68 2.59 15.39 -2.09
C TRP A 68 2.02 16.02 -0.82
N VAL A 69 1.93 15.24 0.25
CA VAL A 69 1.63 15.82 1.57
C VAL A 69 2.81 16.69 1.99
N SER A 70 2.52 17.87 2.53
CA SER A 70 3.49 18.79 3.12
C SER A 70 4.54 18.08 3.98
N GLU A 71 4.14 17.16 4.86
CA GLU A 71 5.07 16.35 5.68
C GLU A 71 6.05 15.50 4.86
N GLU A 72 5.62 14.93 3.73
CA GLU A 72 6.55 14.18 2.85
C GLU A 72 7.56 15.12 2.19
N VAL A 73 7.14 16.32 1.79
CA VAL A 73 8.04 17.33 1.23
C VAL A 73 9.03 17.82 2.29
N LYS A 74 8.59 18.04 3.54
CA LYS A 74 9.46 18.38 4.67
C LYS A 74 10.51 17.29 4.91
N VAL A 75 10.11 16.01 4.92
CA VAL A 75 11.07 14.88 5.03
C VAL A 75 12.01 14.84 3.83
N ALA A 76 11.52 15.04 2.60
CA ALA A 76 12.34 15.04 1.41
C ALA A 76 13.42 16.15 1.46
N VAL A 77 13.05 17.36 1.88
CA VAL A 77 14.00 18.46 2.05
C VAL A 77 15.06 18.12 3.11
N ARG A 78 14.66 17.51 4.23
CA ARG A 78 15.60 16.99 5.25
C ARG A 78 16.56 15.94 4.70
N GLU A 79 16.10 15.08 3.78
CA GLU A 79 16.91 14.08 3.07
C GLU A 79 17.70 14.66 1.88
N GLY A 80 17.74 15.99 1.72
CA GLY A 80 18.60 16.68 0.75
C GLY A 80 17.94 16.99 -0.60
N TYR A 81 16.62 16.90 -0.71
CA TYR A 81 15.89 17.39 -1.90
C TYR A 81 15.88 18.91 -1.92
N ARG A 82 15.96 19.49 -3.13
CA ARG A 82 15.84 20.94 -3.34
C ARG A 82 14.51 21.25 -4.01
N ILE A 83 13.71 22.12 -3.42
CA ILE A 83 12.51 22.65 -4.08
C ILE A 83 12.96 23.62 -5.17
N VAL A 84 12.64 23.31 -6.42
CA VAL A 84 12.96 24.14 -7.59
C VAL A 84 11.86 25.18 -7.79
N LYS A 85 10.60 24.76 -7.70
CA LYS A 85 9.43 25.63 -7.87
C LYS A 85 8.24 25.08 -7.11
N VAL A 86 7.51 25.93 -6.40
CA VAL A 86 6.17 25.62 -5.86
C VAL A 86 5.14 26.12 -6.86
N HIS A 87 4.16 25.27 -7.21
CA HIS A 87 3.09 25.61 -8.15
C HIS A 87 1.79 25.94 -7.40
N GLU A 88 1.41 25.12 -6.43
CA GLU A 88 0.18 25.29 -5.66
C GLU A 88 0.33 24.72 -4.24
N VAL A 89 -0.37 25.33 -3.28
CA VAL A 89 -0.42 24.88 -1.88
C VAL A 89 -1.88 24.85 -1.45
N TRP A 90 -2.34 23.68 -0.99
CA TRP A 90 -3.65 23.51 -0.36
C TRP A 90 -3.44 23.41 1.14
N GLN A 91 -3.76 24.49 1.85
CA GLN A 91 -3.72 24.55 3.31
C GLN A 91 -5.04 24.07 3.90
N TYR A 92 -4.97 23.18 4.89
CA TYR A 92 -6.14 22.71 5.62
C TYR A 92 -6.13 23.22 7.05
N LYS A 93 -7.32 23.29 7.64
CA LYS A 93 -7.46 23.37 9.09
C LYS A 93 -7.30 21.96 9.66
N THR A 94 -6.25 21.77 10.45
CA THR A 94 -5.99 20.49 11.10
C THR A 94 -6.55 20.48 12.52
N THR A 95 -6.78 19.27 13.04
CA THR A 95 -7.06 19.05 14.46
C THR A 95 -6.25 17.83 14.88
N ILE A 96 -5.62 17.89 16.05
CA ILE A 96 -4.81 16.81 16.59
C ILE A 96 -5.47 16.38 17.89
N TYR A 97 -5.54 15.06 18.11
CA TYR A 97 -6.01 14.51 19.38
C TYR A 97 -5.01 14.84 20.48
N ASN A 98 -5.49 15.38 21.59
CA ASN A 98 -4.69 15.65 22.78
C ASN A 98 -4.94 14.53 23.82
N PRO A 99 -3.94 13.66 24.11
CA PRO A 99 -4.10 12.58 25.08
C PRO A 99 -4.30 13.04 26.53
N ASP A 100 -3.83 14.24 26.89
CA ASP A 100 -3.89 14.75 28.26
C ASP A 100 -5.27 15.32 28.58
N THR A 101 -5.87 16.04 27.63
CA THR A 101 -7.22 16.62 27.78
C THR A 101 -8.32 15.66 27.33
N GLY A 102 -7.99 14.67 26.50
CA GLY A 102 -8.97 13.77 25.87
C GLY A 102 -9.80 14.44 24.77
N GLU A 103 -9.44 15.66 24.37
CA GLU A 103 -10.15 16.46 23.38
C GLU A 103 -9.47 16.44 22.01
N GLY A 104 -10.23 16.80 20.98
CA GLY A 104 -9.78 16.76 19.59
C GLY A 104 -9.84 15.36 18.99
N GLY A 105 -9.27 15.20 17.80
CA GLY A 105 -9.28 13.91 17.08
C GLY A 105 -10.65 13.52 16.54
N LEU A 106 -10.94 13.92 15.29
CA LEU A 106 -12.22 13.66 14.61
C LEU A 106 -12.68 12.19 14.64
N PHE A 107 -11.75 11.24 14.74
CA PHE A 107 -12.01 9.81 14.65
C PHE A 107 -11.84 9.06 15.97
N LYS A 108 -11.57 9.75 17.09
CA LYS A 108 -11.27 9.13 18.38
C LYS A 108 -12.36 8.14 18.80
N GLU A 109 -13.60 8.60 18.91
CA GLU A 109 -14.72 7.77 19.38
C GLU A 109 -14.95 6.54 18.50
N TYR A 110 -14.83 6.69 17.18
CA TYR A 110 -14.95 5.60 16.23
C TYR A 110 -13.83 4.56 16.39
N ILE A 111 -12.58 5.02 16.49
CA ILE A 111 -11.41 4.16 16.67
C ILE A 111 -11.51 3.44 18.01
N ASP A 112 -11.81 4.15 19.09
CA ASP A 112 -11.94 3.60 20.44
C ASP A 112 -12.99 2.50 20.50
N PHE A 113 -14.16 2.74 19.90
CA PHE A 113 -15.26 1.78 19.85
C PHE A 113 -14.85 0.47 19.17
N PHE A 114 -14.29 0.53 17.96
CA PHE A 114 -13.90 -0.68 17.25
C PHE A 114 -12.61 -1.30 17.77
N LEU A 115 -11.70 -0.52 18.36
CA LEU A 115 -10.51 -1.04 19.02
C LEU A 115 -10.88 -1.83 20.27
N LYS A 116 -11.81 -1.33 21.08
CA LYS A 116 -12.40 -2.06 22.23
C LYS A 116 -12.94 -3.43 21.79
N ILE A 117 -13.85 -3.44 20.81
CA ILE A 117 -14.47 -4.67 20.30
C ILE A 117 -13.40 -5.63 19.77
N LYS A 118 -12.45 -5.11 18.98
CA LYS A 118 -11.35 -5.91 18.43
C LYS A 118 -10.52 -6.54 19.54
N GLN A 119 -10.23 -5.80 20.61
CA GLN A 119 -9.41 -6.29 21.72
C GLN A 119 -10.16 -7.33 22.56
N GLU A 120 -11.42 -7.07 22.93
CA GLU A 120 -12.26 -8.02 23.66
C GLU A 120 -12.44 -9.34 22.89
N ALA A 121 -12.66 -9.26 21.58
CA ALA A 121 -12.77 -10.43 20.71
C ALA A 121 -11.44 -11.18 20.47
N SER A 122 -10.30 -10.63 20.88
CA SER A 122 -8.99 -11.30 20.74
C SER A 122 -8.70 -12.29 21.85
N GLY A 123 -9.42 -12.20 22.97
CA GLY A 123 -9.05 -12.87 24.21
C GLY A 123 -7.90 -12.16 24.93
N PHE A 124 -7.54 -12.70 26.10
CA PHE A 124 -6.38 -12.23 26.85
C PHE A 124 -5.07 -12.63 26.17
N SER A 125 -4.01 -11.86 26.45
CA SER A 125 -2.65 -12.19 26.02
C SER A 125 -2.14 -13.50 26.62
N GLY A 126 -1.14 -14.12 25.98
CA GLY A 126 -0.61 -15.42 26.41
C GLY A 126 0.06 -15.46 27.79
N TRP A 127 0.41 -14.30 28.36
CA TRP A 127 0.95 -14.20 29.72
C TRP A 127 -0.13 -14.12 30.81
N CYS A 128 -1.39 -13.94 30.43
CA CYS A 128 -2.49 -13.71 31.35
C CYS A 128 -3.08 -15.03 31.87
N ASN A 129 -2.48 -15.57 32.94
CA ASN A 129 -2.83 -16.90 33.47
C ASN A 129 -3.61 -16.85 34.79
N SER A 130 -3.67 -15.69 35.45
CA SER A 130 -4.35 -15.50 36.73
C SER A 130 -5.30 -14.30 36.73
N ASN A 131 -6.18 -14.22 37.73
CA ASN A 131 -7.06 -13.05 37.92
C ASN A 131 -6.28 -11.75 38.19
N LYS A 132 -5.09 -11.85 38.80
CA LYS A 132 -4.19 -10.70 38.98
C LYS A 132 -3.65 -10.21 37.63
N ASP A 133 -3.29 -11.14 36.74
CA ASP A 133 -2.82 -10.80 35.39
C ASP A 133 -3.92 -10.16 34.55
N ARG A 134 -5.16 -10.66 34.66
CA ARG A 134 -6.33 -10.05 34.01
C ARG A 134 -6.54 -8.61 34.46
N SER A 135 -6.47 -8.36 35.77
CA SER A 135 -6.61 -7.01 36.33
C SER A 135 -5.48 -6.09 35.85
N ARG A 136 -4.25 -6.60 35.81
CA ARG A 136 -3.08 -5.88 35.28
C ARG A 136 -3.25 -5.53 33.79
N TYR A 137 -3.74 -6.47 33.00
CA TYR A 137 -3.99 -6.30 31.57
C TYR A 137 -5.05 -5.21 31.30
N LEU A 138 -6.14 -5.21 32.05
CA LEU A 138 -7.19 -4.18 31.95
C LEU A 138 -6.64 -2.80 32.32
N ALA A 139 -5.89 -2.72 33.42
CA ALA A 139 -5.28 -1.47 33.89
C ALA A 139 -4.26 -0.90 32.89
N SER A 140 -3.39 -1.74 32.33
CA SER A 140 -2.38 -1.30 31.37
C SER A 140 -3.00 -0.86 30.03
N PHE A 141 -4.10 -1.51 29.62
CA PHE A 141 -4.85 -1.09 28.43
C PHE A 141 -5.52 0.26 28.64
N TYR A 142 -6.13 0.48 29.81
CA TYR A 142 -6.71 1.78 30.13
C TYR A 142 -5.66 2.89 30.27
N GLU A 143 -4.53 2.62 30.93
CA GLU A 143 -3.45 3.59 31.10
C GLU A 143 -2.92 4.09 29.76
N ARG A 144 -2.78 3.18 28.79
CA ARG A 144 -2.18 3.48 27.49
C ARG A 144 -3.16 3.98 26.45
N GLU A 145 -4.30 3.31 26.30
CA GLU A 145 -5.27 3.59 25.23
C GLU A 145 -6.43 4.47 25.72
N ARG A 146 -6.58 4.67 27.04
CA ARG A 146 -7.72 5.37 27.67
C ARG A 146 -9.08 4.74 27.34
N ILE A 147 -9.09 3.44 27.04
CA ILE A 147 -10.28 2.65 26.71
C ILE A 147 -10.56 1.65 27.83
N HIS A 148 -11.78 1.66 28.35
CA HIS A 148 -12.24 0.67 29.32
C HIS A 148 -12.69 -0.62 28.62
N LEU A 149 -11.99 -1.72 28.89
CA LEU A 149 -12.38 -3.06 28.44
C LEU A 149 -13.26 -3.74 29.49
N GLU A 150 -14.28 -4.47 29.05
CA GLU A 150 -15.12 -5.29 29.92
C GLU A 150 -14.52 -6.70 30.05
N GLY A 151 -13.97 -7.02 31.23
CA GLY A 151 -13.28 -8.29 31.47
C GLY A 151 -14.11 -9.53 31.12
N ASP A 152 -15.43 -9.49 31.37
CA ASP A 152 -16.36 -10.59 31.09
C ASP A 152 -16.65 -10.80 29.60
N ASN A 153 -16.43 -9.75 28.79
CA ASN A 153 -16.59 -9.79 27.34
C ASN A 153 -15.32 -10.26 26.61
N ILE A 154 -14.16 -10.31 27.31
CA ILE A 154 -12.90 -10.75 26.71
C ILE A 154 -12.93 -12.26 26.46
N LYS A 155 -13.25 -12.63 25.21
CA LYS A 155 -13.37 -14.01 24.75
C LYS A 155 -12.91 -14.10 23.31
N ILE A 156 -12.20 -15.18 22.97
CA ILE A 156 -11.74 -15.42 21.59
C ILE A 156 -12.96 -15.54 20.68
N ASN A 157 -13.16 -14.55 19.82
CA ASN A 157 -14.21 -14.51 18.81
C ASN A 157 -13.61 -14.05 17.47
N PRO A 158 -13.16 -15.00 16.62
CA PRO A 158 -12.50 -14.68 15.36
C PRO A 158 -13.38 -13.85 14.41
N GLY A 159 -14.69 -14.10 14.40
CA GLY A 159 -15.65 -13.38 13.55
C GLY A 159 -15.78 -11.91 13.95
N MET A 160 -16.02 -11.65 15.24
CA MET A 160 -16.11 -10.27 15.74
C MET A 160 -14.78 -9.52 15.62
N ARG A 161 -13.66 -10.18 15.89
CA ARG A 161 -12.34 -9.59 15.68
C ARG A 161 -12.13 -9.19 14.22
N GLN A 162 -12.54 -10.04 13.28
CA GLN A 162 -12.45 -9.74 11.85
C GLN A 162 -13.35 -8.57 11.46
N LEU A 163 -14.61 -8.52 11.95
CA LEU A 163 -15.53 -7.43 11.70
C LEU A 163 -14.99 -6.09 12.21
N ALA A 164 -14.55 -6.04 13.47
CA ALA A 164 -14.01 -4.82 14.07
C ALA A 164 -12.75 -4.34 13.34
N LYS A 165 -11.84 -5.26 12.99
CA LYS A 165 -10.67 -4.95 12.16
C LYS A 165 -11.08 -4.43 10.77
N LEU A 166 -12.11 -5.00 10.16
CA LEU A 166 -12.61 -4.56 8.86
C LEU A 166 -13.18 -3.15 8.94
N MET A 167 -13.92 -2.81 9.99
CA MET A 167 -14.48 -1.47 10.19
C MET A 167 -13.37 -0.42 10.35
N LEU A 168 -12.38 -0.68 11.22
CA LEU A 168 -11.20 0.18 11.38
C LEU A 168 -10.49 0.44 10.04
N ASN A 169 -10.26 -0.62 9.24
CA ASN A 169 -9.53 -0.50 7.97
C ASN A 169 -10.37 0.12 6.83
N SER A 170 -11.65 -0.26 6.73
CA SER A 170 -12.53 0.18 5.64
C SER A 170 -12.97 1.62 5.78
N PHE A 171 -13.05 2.12 7.02
CA PHE A 171 -13.36 3.52 7.29
C PHE A 171 -12.37 4.47 6.61
N TRP A 172 -11.07 4.22 6.77
CA TRP A 172 -10.03 4.99 6.07
C TRP A 172 -10.14 4.86 4.55
N GLY A 173 -10.40 3.65 4.05
CA GLY A 173 -10.61 3.39 2.62
C GLY A 173 -11.77 4.17 2.01
N ARG A 174 -12.80 4.52 2.80
CA ARG A 174 -13.96 5.29 2.35
C ARG A 174 -13.58 6.70 1.90
N PHE A 175 -12.66 7.36 2.60
CA PHE A 175 -12.16 8.69 2.25
C PHE A 175 -11.25 8.67 1.02
N GLY A 176 -10.63 7.53 0.71
CA GLY A 176 -9.83 7.32 -0.51
C GLY A 176 -10.64 6.78 -1.69
N ASN A 177 -11.97 6.78 -1.63
CA ASN A 177 -12.80 6.30 -2.72
C ASN A 177 -12.68 7.21 -3.93
N ARG A 178 -12.67 6.59 -5.11
CA ARG A 178 -12.77 7.32 -6.38
C ARG A 178 -14.15 7.95 -6.47
N GLU A 179 -14.20 9.25 -6.73
CA GLU A 179 -15.46 9.99 -6.93
C GLU A 179 -16.17 9.53 -8.21
N ASN A 180 -15.39 9.33 -9.28
CA ASN A 180 -15.89 8.91 -10.58
C ASN A 180 -15.73 7.39 -10.79
N LEU A 181 -16.61 6.60 -10.15
CA LEU A 181 -16.73 5.17 -10.41
C LEU A 181 -17.71 4.92 -11.56
N PRO A 182 -17.45 3.93 -12.44
CA PRO A 182 -18.43 3.51 -13.44
C PRO A 182 -19.76 3.17 -12.77
N ARG A 183 -20.79 3.94 -13.11
CA ARG A 183 -22.18 3.66 -12.73
C ARG A 183 -22.78 2.76 -13.79
N CYS A 184 -23.54 1.77 -13.38
CA CYS A 184 -24.27 0.93 -14.31
C CYS A 184 -25.75 0.85 -13.91
N SER A 185 -26.65 0.91 -14.89
CA SER A 185 -28.08 0.71 -14.69
C SER A 185 -28.68 -0.14 -15.79
N ILE A 186 -29.88 -0.65 -15.50
CA ILE A 186 -30.75 -1.28 -16.47
C ILE A 186 -31.64 -0.17 -17.04
N ILE A 187 -31.43 0.12 -18.31
CA ILE A 187 -32.14 1.14 -19.09
C ILE A 187 -33.29 0.43 -19.83
N ARG A 188 -34.51 0.89 -19.60
CA ARG A 188 -35.73 0.26 -20.16
C ARG A 188 -36.48 1.13 -21.16
N THR A 189 -36.08 2.40 -21.29
CA THR A 189 -36.75 3.35 -22.18
C THR A 189 -35.75 3.99 -23.12
N ARG A 190 -36.22 4.33 -24.31
CA ARG A 190 -35.41 5.01 -25.33
C ARG A 190 -35.00 6.40 -24.84
N GLU A 191 -35.88 7.08 -24.12
CA GLU A 191 -35.65 8.42 -23.57
C GLU A 191 -34.52 8.41 -22.55
N GLU A 192 -34.51 7.43 -21.63
CA GLU A 192 -33.43 7.26 -20.66
C GLU A 192 -32.11 6.95 -21.38
N LEU A 193 -32.12 6.07 -22.38
CA LEU A 193 -30.92 5.73 -23.15
C LEU A 193 -30.34 6.95 -23.87
N LEU A 194 -31.18 7.70 -24.60
CA LEU A 194 -30.76 8.88 -25.35
C LEU A 194 -30.27 9.99 -24.43
N SER A 195 -30.97 10.24 -23.31
CA SER A 195 -30.55 11.25 -22.34
C SER A 195 -29.14 10.99 -21.78
N ARG A 196 -28.75 9.71 -21.62
CA ARG A 196 -27.43 9.32 -21.13
C ARG A 196 -26.35 9.38 -22.21
N ILE A 197 -26.63 8.90 -23.42
CA ILE A 197 -25.67 8.90 -24.54
C ILE A 197 -25.38 10.33 -25.02
N MET A 198 -26.42 11.17 -25.07
CA MET A 198 -26.31 12.54 -25.56
C MET A 198 -25.81 13.52 -24.49
N ALA A 199 -25.71 13.10 -23.23
CA ALA A 199 -25.18 13.94 -22.17
C ALA A 199 -23.68 14.22 -22.41
N PRO A 200 -23.27 15.49 -22.59
CA PRO A 200 -21.89 15.83 -22.95
C PRO A 200 -20.89 15.51 -21.84
N HIS A 201 -21.33 15.51 -20.58
CA HIS A 201 -20.55 15.19 -19.40
C HIS A 201 -20.48 13.69 -19.10
N VAL A 202 -21.09 12.83 -19.94
CA VAL A 202 -21.11 11.38 -19.75
C VAL A 202 -20.22 10.72 -20.80
N GLU A 203 -19.44 9.75 -20.35
CA GLU A 203 -18.71 8.82 -21.21
C GLU A 203 -19.33 7.43 -21.05
N MET A 204 -19.98 6.96 -22.09
CA MET A 204 -20.55 5.61 -22.13
C MET A 204 -19.44 4.60 -22.34
N SER A 205 -19.12 3.84 -21.30
CA SER A 205 -18.09 2.80 -21.35
C SER A 205 -18.62 1.47 -21.89
N ARG A 206 -19.92 1.19 -21.69
CA ARG A 206 -20.54 -0.05 -22.16
C ARG A 206 -22.03 0.12 -22.40
N LEU A 207 -22.50 -0.50 -23.48
CA LEU A 207 -23.91 -0.69 -23.77
C LEU A 207 -24.12 -2.15 -24.19
N VAL A 208 -24.93 -2.90 -23.44
CA VAL A 208 -25.22 -4.32 -23.73
C VAL A 208 -26.73 -4.49 -23.85
N PRO A 209 -27.29 -4.77 -25.04
CA PRO A 209 -28.68 -5.17 -25.15
C PRO A 209 -28.87 -6.49 -24.40
N VAL A 210 -29.80 -6.50 -23.45
CA VAL A 210 -30.17 -7.71 -22.69
C VAL A 210 -31.27 -8.46 -23.43
N ASN A 211 -32.23 -7.72 -23.98
CA ASN A 211 -33.29 -8.17 -24.89
C ASN A 211 -33.77 -6.96 -25.71
N ASP A 212 -34.87 -7.11 -26.45
CA ASP A 212 -35.37 -6.09 -27.39
C ASP A 212 -35.77 -4.77 -26.69
N ASP A 213 -36.16 -4.82 -25.42
CA ASP A 213 -36.68 -3.66 -24.67
C ASP A 213 -35.73 -3.16 -23.55
N VAL A 214 -34.65 -3.89 -23.29
CA VAL A 214 -33.80 -3.64 -22.12
C VAL A 214 -32.33 -3.60 -22.51
N VAL A 215 -31.68 -2.51 -22.11
CA VAL A 215 -30.27 -2.27 -22.33
C VAL A 215 -29.56 -2.10 -21.00
N PHE A 216 -28.46 -2.81 -20.81
CA PHE A 216 -27.56 -2.60 -19.68
C PHE A 216 -26.50 -1.57 -20.06
N GLY A 217 -26.56 -0.38 -19.47
CA GLY A 217 -25.61 0.70 -19.71
C GLY A 217 -24.64 0.85 -18.55
N CYS A 218 -23.36 1.06 -18.85
CA CYS A 218 -22.37 1.55 -17.89
C CYS A 218 -21.71 2.83 -18.40
N TRP A 219 -21.54 3.80 -17.52
CA TRP A 219 -20.98 5.10 -17.86
C TRP A 219 -20.18 5.70 -16.71
N THR A 220 -19.32 6.64 -17.06
CA THR A 220 -18.58 7.51 -16.13
C THR A 220 -18.88 8.95 -16.48
N GLU A 221 -18.62 9.86 -15.54
CA GLU A 221 -18.60 11.29 -15.87
C GLU A 221 -17.29 11.58 -16.62
N ARG A 222 -17.32 12.43 -17.64
CA ARG A 222 -16.08 12.85 -18.32
C ARG A 222 -15.21 13.61 -17.34
N GLU A 223 -13.91 13.29 -17.31
CA GLU A 223 -12.94 13.95 -16.44
C GLU A 223 -12.61 15.35 -16.97
N ASP A 224 -13.54 16.31 -16.87
CA ASP A 224 -13.27 17.69 -17.34
C ASP A 224 -12.52 18.56 -16.31
N SER A 225 -12.20 18.08 -15.11
CA SER A 225 -11.36 18.86 -14.17
C SER A 225 -10.80 18.12 -12.93
N LEU A 226 -10.87 16.79 -12.85
CA LEU A 226 -10.36 16.07 -11.67
C LEU A 226 -9.13 15.24 -12.04
N LYS A 227 -7.93 15.78 -11.81
CA LYS A 227 -6.73 14.95 -11.73
C LYS A 227 -6.76 14.24 -10.38
N PRO A 228 -6.96 12.91 -10.31
CA PRO A 228 -6.82 12.20 -9.04
C PRO A 228 -5.38 12.39 -8.56
N LEU A 229 -5.22 13.15 -7.47
CA LEU A 229 -3.92 13.40 -6.86
C LEU A 229 -3.49 12.12 -6.13
N PRO A 230 -2.44 11.44 -6.58
CA PRO A 230 -1.97 10.29 -5.87
C PRO A 230 -1.19 10.78 -4.65
N VAL A 231 -1.86 10.85 -3.51
CA VAL A 231 -1.23 11.19 -2.23
C VAL A 231 -0.59 9.93 -1.67
N TYR A 232 0.67 10.04 -1.28
CA TYR A 232 1.41 8.99 -0.61
C TYR A 232 1.74 9.49 0.80
N VAL A 233 2.02 8.57 1.72
CA VAL A 233 2.43 8.92 3.07
C VAL A 233 3.64 8.08 3.42
N THR A 234 4.78 8.75 3.59
CA THR A 234 6.01 8.14 4.07
C THR A 234 6.26 8.65 5.49
N VAL A 235 5.95 7.83 6.49
CA VAL A 235 6.30 8.13 7.89
C VAL A 235 7.53 7.31 8.26
N ILE A 236 8.61 7.98 8.63
CA ILE A 236 9.75 7.33 9.30
C ILE A 236 9.41 7.35 10.79
N TRP A 237 8.88 6.25 11.28
CA TRP A 237 8.49 6.06 12.67
C TRP A 237 9.05 4.72 13.14
N SER A 238 9.68 4.70 14.32
CA SER A 238 10.25 3.49 14.93
C SER A 238 9.50 3.18 16.22
N PRO A 239 8.33 2.51 16.16
CA PRO A 239 7.57 2.19 17.35
C PRO A 239 8.27 1.11 18.18
N PRO A 240 7.98 1.04 19.49
CA PRO A 240 8.34 -0.11 20.29
C PRO A 240 7.57 -1.36 19.82
N THR A 241 8.08 -2.53 20.20
CA THR A 241 7.37 -3.79 20.01
C THR A 241 6.35 -3.99 21.14
N GLY A 242 5.14 -4.41 20.81
CA GLY A 242 4.08 -4.62 21.80
C GLY A 242 2.72 -4.96 21.20
N ASP A 243 1.72 -5.05 22.10
CA ASP A 243 0.36 -5.50 21.79
C ASP A 243 -0.64 -4.35 21.60
N TYR A 244 -0.17 -3.11 21.66
CA TYR A 244 -1.00 -1.91 21.68
C TYR A 244 -1.09 -1.24 20.32
N LEU A 245 -1.99 -0.26 20.19
CA LEU A 245 -2.16 0.45 18.93
C LEU A 245 -0.87 1.22 18.60
N GLY A 246 -0.37 1.01 17.37
CA GLY A 246 0.85 1.67 16.87
C GLY A 246 2.15 0.94 17.18
N ASP A 247 2.12 -0.14 17.98
CA ASP A 247 3.30 -0.97 18.24
C ASP A 247 3.67 -1.87 17.04
N LEU A 248 4.94 -2.22 16.95
CA LEU A 248 5.39 -3.31 16.09
C LEU A 248 5.00 -4.65 16.70
N THR A 249 4.33 -5.50 15.94
CA THR A 249 4.08 -6.88 16.34
C THR A 249 5.19 -7.80 15.81
N ASP A 250 5.71 -8.69 16.65
CA ASP A 250 6.62 -9.76 16.21
C ASP A 250 5.84 -10.86 15.47
N GLU A 251 5.89 -10.83 14.13
CA GLU A 251 5.26 -11.86 13.28
C GLU A 251 6.11 -13.13 13.09
N VAL A 252 7.40 -13.09 13.45
CA VAL A 252 8.35 -14.20 13.25
C VAL A 252 8.28 -15.19 14.41
N GLY A 253 7.94 -14.69 15.60
CA GLY A 253 7.69 -15.47 16.81
C GLY A 253 8.86 -15.40 17.77
N SER A 254 8.54 -15.40 19.06
CA SER A 254 9.47 -15.10 20.16
C SER A 254 10.82 -15.82 20.03
N GLY A 255 11.87 -15.04 19.77
CA GLY A 255 13.25 -15.51 19.69
C GLY A 255 13.65 -16.20 18.38
N SER A 256 12.73 -16.36 17.44
CA SER A 256 13.01 -16.83 16.09
C SER A 256 13.51 -15.69 15.21
N PHE A 257 14.25 -15.98 14.15
CA PHE A 257 14.75 -14.95 13.25
C PHE A 257 14.83 -15.43 11.81
N ILE A 258 14.80 -14.47 10.88
CA ILE A 258 14.94 -14.74 9.45
C ILE A 258 16.42 -14.99 9.17
N GLU A 259 16.76 -16.20 8.73
CA GLU A 259 18.12 -16.57 8.37
C GLU A 259 18.42 -16.23 6.90
N GLU A 260 17.45 -16.42 6.01
CA GLU A 260 17.59 -16.07 4.60
C GLU A 260 16.34 -15.32 4.10
N PHE A 261 16.58 -14.24 3.35
CA PHE A 261 15.56 -13.46 2.65
C PHE A 261 15.83 -13.48 1.15
N VAL A 262 14.83 -13.87 0.37
CA VAL A 262 14.90 -13.87 -1.09
C VAL A 262 13.84 -12.93 -1.64
N SER A 263 14.24 -11.92 -2.38
CA SER A 263 13.34 -11.04 -3.11
C SER A 263 13.29 -11.45 -4.58
N GLY A 264 12.09 -11.55 -5.14
CA GLY A 264 11.83 -11.61 -6.57
C GLY A 264 11.21 -10.31 -7.12
N GLY A 265 11.12 -9.27 -6.29
CA GLY A 265 10.48 -7.99 -6.59
C GLY A 265 9.30 -7.64 -5.66
N PRO A 266 8.60 -6.52 -5.89
CA PRO A 266 7.51 -6.08 -5.02
C PRO A 266 6.40 -7.13 -4.90
N LYS A 267 6.10 -7.55 -3.67
CA LYS A 267 5.10 -8.59 -3.33
C LYS A 267 5.41 -9.97 -3.96
N ASN A 268 6.69 -10.24 -4.24
CA ASN A 268 7.22 -11.54 -4.62
C ASN A 268 8.49 -11.81 -3.77
N TYR A 269 8.37 -12.55 -2.67
CA TYR A 269 9.49 -12.81 -1.76
C TYR A 269 9.33 -14.15 -1.04
N ALA A 270 10.44 -14.67 -0.52
CA ALA A 270 10.45 -15.84 0.34
C ALA A 270 11.38 -15.66 1.55
N LEU A 271 10.99 -16.24 2.68
CA LEU A 271 11.69 -16.18 3.96
C LEU A 271 12.04 -17.61 4.39
N LYS A 272 13.23 -17.78 4.96
CA LYS A 272 13.61 -18.96 5.74
C LYS A 272 13.84 -18.53 7.18
N ILE A 273 12.99 -19.03 8.06
CA ILE A 273 12.93 -18.64 9.46
C ILE A 273 13.49 -19.78 10.31
N ARG A 274 14.43 -19.46 11.21
CA ARG A 274 14.96 -20.41 12.19
C ARG A 274 14.18 -20.28 13.49
N CYS A 275 13.42 -21.32 13.84
CA CYS A 275 12.65 -21.35 15.06
C CYS A 275 13.57 -21.68 16.25
N ARG A 276 13.70 -20.76 17.21
CA ARG A 276 14.63 -20.97 18.34
C ARG A 276 14.16 -22.03 19.33
N SER A 277 12.85 -22.18 19.51
CA SER A 277 12.26 -23.16 20.42
C SER A 277 12.46 -24.61 19.96
N THR A 278 12.44 -24.86 18.65
CA THR A 278 12.51 -26.22 18.07
C THR A 278 13.83 -26.49 17.34
N GLY A 279 14.60 -25.45 16.99
CA GLY A 279 15.76 -25.56 16.11
C GLY A 279 15.42 -25.82 14.64
N LEU A 280 14.13 -25.95 14.29
CA LEU A 280 13.67 -26.28 12.94
C LEU A 280 13.53 -25.05 12.05
N TYR A 281 13.56 -25.27 10.74
CA TYR A 281 13.32 -24.23 9.74
C TYR A 281 11.85 -24.20 9.30
N LYS A 282 11.33 -22.98 9.16
CA LYS A 282 10.04 -22.70 8.53
C LYS A 282 10.26 -21.82 7.31
N THR A 283 9.76 -22.22 6.16
CA THR A 283 9.80 -21.42 4.94
C THR A 283 8.46 -20.74 4.69
N ILE A 284 8.51 -19.53 4.15
CA ILE A 284 7.33 -18.76 3.72
C ILE A 284 7.61 -18.25 2.32
N CYS A 285 6.69 -18.49 1.38
CA CYS A 285 6.74 -17.91 0.03
C CYS A 285 5.49 -17.04 -0.19
N LYS A 286 5.67 -15.83 -0.71
CA LYS A 286 4.60 -14.86 -0.97
C LYS A 286 4.73 -14.33 -2.38
N VAL A 287 3.78 -14.70 -3.24
CA VAL A 287 3.76 -14.27 -4.65
C VAL A 287 2.41 -13.66 -4.99
N ARG A 288 2.39 -12.37 -5.32
CA ARG A 288 1.15 -11.68 -5.69
C ARG A 288 0.52 -12.31 -6.93
N GLY A 289 -0.76 -12.61 -6.83
CA GLY A 289 -1.58 -13.09 -7.95
C GLY A 289 -1.55 -14.60 -8.16
N ILE A 290 -0.61 -15.31 -7.52
CA ILE A 290 -0.53 -16.77 -7.53
C ILE A 290 -1.10 -17.28 -6.20
N THR A 291 -2.06 -18.20 -6.27
CA THR A 291 -2.61 -18.84 -5.08
C THR A 291 -1.79 -20.10 -4.83
N ILE A 292 -1.08 -20.14 -3.71
CA ILE A 292 -0.31 -21.32 -3.31
C ILE A 292 -1.28 -22.36 -2.74
N ASN A 293 -1.25 -23.57 -3.27
CA ASN A 293 -2.04 -24.71 -2.83
C ASN A 293 -1.17 -25.98 -2.86
N SER A 294 -1.69 -27.10 -2.34
CA SER A 294 -0.95 -28.36 -2.28
C SER A 294 -0.46 -28.87 -3.64
N ALA A 295 -1.10 -28.49 -4.74
CA ALA A 295 -0.72 -28.90 -6.08
C ALA A 295 0.48 -28.11 -6.65
N ASN A 296 0.74 -26.90 -6.15
CA ASN A 296 1.81 -26.03 -6.65
C ASN A 296 2.78 -25.53 -5.58
N GLU A 297 2.67 -25.98 -4.33
CA GLU A 297 3.53 -25.52 -3.23
C GLU A 297 5.00 -25.95 -3.39
N GLY A 298 5.26 -27.11 -4.03
CA GLY A 298 6.62 -27.53 -4.39
C GLY A 298 7.24 -26.63 -5.46
N ASP A 299 6.41 -26.20 -6.42
CA ASP A 299 6.79 -25.32 -7.53
C ASP A 299 6.96 -23.86 -7.09
N VAL A 300 6.05 -23.35 -6.26
CA VAL A 300 6.04 -21.97 -5.74
C VAL A 300 6.65 -21.96 -4.34
N SER A 301 7.91 -22.36 -4.26
CA SER A 301 8.65 -22.57 -3.02
C SER A 301 9.79 -21.55 -2.81
N PHE A 302 10.35 -21.55 -1.60
CA PHE A 302 11.54 -20.77 -1.26
C PHE A 302 12.72 -21.12 -2.20
N ASP A 303 12.99 -22.43 -2.36
CA ASP A 303 14.12 -22.91 -3.17
C ASP A 303 13.95 -22.56 -4.64
N ARG A 304 12.74 -22.68 -5.19
CA ARG A 304 12.48 -22.27 -6.58
C ARG A 304 12.68 -20.77 -6.77
N LEU A 305 12.17 -19.94 -5.86
CA LEU A 305 12.38 -18.49 -5.97
C LEU A 305 13.86 -18.13 -5.87
N LYS A 306 14.59 -18.77 -4.94
CA LYS A 306 16.04 -18.60 -4.80
C LYS A 306 16.76 -18.94 -6.10
N ALA A 307 16.54 -20.12 -6.65
CA ALA A 307 17.15 -20.53 -7.93
C ALA A 307 16.83 -19.56 -9.06
N MET A 308 15.60 -19.03 -9.15
CA MET A 308 15.26 -18.02 -10.16
C MET A 308 15.99 -16.68 -9.95
N VAL A 309 16.20 -16.25 -8.71
CA VAL A 309 16.93 -15.01 -8.38
C VAL A 309 18.43 -15.17 -8.64
N MET A 310 18.98 -16.36 -8.41
CA MET A 310 20.35 -16.74 -8.74
C MET A 310 20.55 -17.01 -10.24
N GLU A 311 19.50 -16.88 -11.06
CA GLU A 311 19.52 -17.14 -12.50
C GLU A 311 19.84 -18.62 -12.85
N GLU A 312 19.65 -19.52 -11.89
CA GLU A 312 19.85 -20.98 -12.00
C GLU A 312 18.58 -21.71 -12.47
N ALA A 313 17.42 -21.05 -12.42
CA ALA A 313 16.15 -21.61 -12.86
C ALA A 313 15.35 -20.62 -13.72
N PRO A 314 14.69 -21.08 -14.80
CA PRO A 314 13.83 -20.22 -15.61
C PRO A 314 12.49 -19.95 -14.91
N PRO A 315 11.74 -18.93 -15.38
CA PRO A 315 10.34 -18.73 -15.04
C PRO A 315 9.50 -20.01 -15.17
N LEU A 316 8.45 -20.13 -14.36
CA LEU A 316 7.59 -21.31 -14.31
C LEU A 316 6.11 -20.93 -14.53
N ASP A 317 5.41 -21.68 -15.37
CA ASP A 317 3.97 -21.50 -15.56
C ASP A 317 3.17 -22.34 -14.57
N VAL A 318 2.49 -21.67 -13.64
CA VAL A 318 1.59 -22.29 -12.67
C VAL A 318 0.20 -22.38 -13.29
N ARG A 319 -0.26 -23.61 -13.51
CA ARG A 319 -1.55 -23.90 -14.13
C ARG A 319 -2.61 -24.20 -13.08
N TYR A 320 -3.78 -23.61 -13.24
CA TYR A 320 -4.97 -23.88 -12.45
C TYR A 320 -6.05 -24.43 -13.37
N GLN A 321 -6.63 -25.58 -13.05
CA GLN A 321 -7.66 -26.20 -13.90
C GLN A 321 -9.02 -25.52 -13.75
N ASN A 322 -9.42 -25.16 -12.53
CA ASN A 322 -10.77 -24.70 -12.20
C ASN A 322 -10.75 -23.32 -11.52
N ARG A 323 -10.46 -22.25 -12.27
CA ARG A 323 -10.52 -20.88 -11.75
C ARG A 323 -11.84 -20.23 -12.08
N ILE A 324 -12.50 -19.75 -11.04
CA ILE A 324 -13.73 -18.96 -11.17
C ILE A 324 -13.35 -17.61 -11.78
N GLY A 325 -13.77 -17.40 -13.02
CA GLY A 325 -13.67 -16.14 -13.73
C GLY A 325 -15.06 -15.53 -13.94
N ARG A 326 -15.11 -14.22 -14.09
CA ARG A 326 -16.31 -13.52 -14.58
C ARG A 326 -16.09 -13.18 -16.05
N VAL A 327 -16.98 -13.66 -16.90
CA VAL A 327 -17.08 -13.27 -18.30
C VAL A 327 -18.20 -12.26 -18.42
N LEU A 328 -17.94 -11.21 -19.18
CA LEU A 328 -18.93 -10.16 -19.40
C LEU A 328 -20.15 -10.73 -20.16
N PRO A 329 -21.39 -10.27 -19.87
CA PRO A 329 -21.70 -9.21 -18.91
C PRO A 329 -21.80 -9.70 -17.45
N PHE A 330 -22.24 -10.93 -17.18
CA PHE A 330 -22.43 -11.45 -15.80
C PHE A 330 -22.25 -12.97 -15.65
N LYS A 331 -21.60 -13.63 -16.62
CA LYS A 331 -21.47 -15.08 -16.60
C LYS A 331 -20.29 -15.47 -15.73
N VAL A 332 -20.54 -16.16 -14.62
CA VAL A 332 -19.49 -16.82 -13.85
C VAL A 332 -19.13 -18.12 -14.55
N VAL A 333 -17.86 -18.33 -14.87
CA VAL A 333 -17.36 -19.54 -15.52
C VAL A 333 -16.23 -20.13 -14.70
N SER A 334 -16.15 -21.46 -14.66
CA SER A 334 -14.91 -22.14 -14.30
C SER A 334 -14.09 -22.31 -15.58
N ARG A 335 -12.85 -21.84 -15.59
CA ARG A 335 -11.94 -22.01 -16.73
C ARG A 335 -10.52 -22.28 -16.25
N PRO A 336 -9.71 -22.95 -17.07
CA PRO A 336 -8.28 -23.04 -16.81
C PRO A 336 -7.65 -21.64 -16.88
N GLU A 337 -6.69 -21.38 -15.99
CA GLU A 337 -5.90 -20.16 -15.94
C GLU A 337 -4.43 -20.54 -15.74
N THR A 338 -3.54 -19.92 -16.50
CA THR A 338 -2.09 -20.07 -16.33
C THR A 338 -1.51 -18.75 -15.86
N LYS A 339 -0.63 -18.81 -14.85
CA LYS A 339 0.10 -17.64 -14.36
C LYS A 339 1.59 -17.94 -14.35
N THR A 340 2.37 -17.06 -14.95
CA THR A 340 3.82 -17.18 -14.97
C THR A 340 4.42 -16.65 -13.67
N PHE A 341 5.05 -17.55 -12.91
CA PHE A 341 5.89 -17.22 -11.79
C PHE A 341 7.29 -16.82 -12.28
N ARG A 342 7.66 -15.55 -12.03
CA ARG A 342 8.94 -15.00 -12.47
C ARG A 342 9.42 -13.88 -11.55
N VAL A 343 10.72 -13.63 -11.57
CA VAL A 343 11.36 -12.48 -10.93
C VAL A 343 11.09 -11.22 -11.76
N VAL A 344 10.74 -10.10 -11.11
CA VAL A 344 10.43 -8.82 -11.76
C VAL A 344 11.12 -7.66 -11.05
N TYR A 345 12.24 -7.21 -11.62
CA TYR A 345 13.03 -6.06 -11.14
C TYR A 345 12.95 -4.88 -12.11
N SER A 346 11.78 -4.23 -12.21
CA SER A 346 11.62 -3.05 -13.09
C SER A 346 11.58 -1.70 -12.39
N LYS A 347 11.56 -1.68 -11.05
CA LYS A 347 11.43 -0.43 -10.27
C LYS A 347 12.76 0.17 -9.80
N ARG A 348 13.86 -0.53 -10.02
CA ARG A 348 15.22 -0.12 -9.63
C ARG A 348 16.22 -0.66 -10.66
N ARG A 349 17.39 -0.03 -10.73
CA ARG A 349 18.55 -0.48 -11.51
C ARG A 349 19.27 -1.60 -10.77
N ARG A 350 19.57 -2.71 -11.44
CA ARG A 350 20.51 -3.75 -10.91
C ARG A 350 21.93 -3.34 -11.31
N VAL A 351 22.86 -3.31 -10.36
CA VAL A 351 24.27 -2.93 -10.63
C VAL A 351 25.20 -4.13 -10.62
N ASP A 352 24.93 -5.09 -9.74
CA ASP A 352 25.58 -6.39 -9.68
C ASP A 352 24.52 -7.47 -9.35
N SER A 353 24.95 -8.68 -8.97
CA SER A 353 24.06 -9.82 -8.73
C SER A 353 22.95 -9.53 -7.71
N PHE A 354 23.19 -8.69 -6.69
CA PHE A 354 22.25 -8.49 -5.57
C PHE A 354 21.98 -7.03 -5.18
N HIS A 355 22.82 -6.08 -5.60
CA HIS A 355 22.65 -4.67 -5.29
C HIS A 355 21.71 -3.99 -6.30
N THR A 356 20.70 -3.32 -5.75
CA THR A 356 19.79 -2.48 -6.51
C THR A 356 19.90 -1.03 -6.08
N LEU A 357 19.84 -0.12 -7.05
CA LEU A 357 19.88 1.32 -6.84
C LEU A 357 18.64 1.98 -7.48
N PRO A 358 18.15 3.11 -6.93
CA PRO A 358 17.08 3.84 -7.57
C PRO A 358 17.54 4.40 -8.93
N TYR A 359 16.59 4.54 -9.87
CA TYR A 359 16.87 5.21 -11.14
C TYR A 359 17.35 6.64 -10.89
N GLY A 360 18.46 7.03 -11.52
CA GLY A 360 19.07 8.34 -11.31
C GLY A 360 20.23 8.39 -10.31
N TYR A 361 20.54 7.28 -9.62
CA TYR A 361 21.66 7.23 -8.67
C TYR A 361 23.01 7.42 -9.38
N LYS A 362 23.74 8.48 -9.00
CA LYS A 362 25.08 8.77 -9.52
C LYS A 362 26.12 7.98 -8.74
N TRP A 363 26.83 7.09 -9.44
CA TRP A 363 27.93 6.31 -8.87
C TRP A 363 29.22 7.11 -8.99
N GLN A 364 29.93 7.33 -7.88
CA GLN A 364 31.34 7.70 -7.96
C GLN A 364 32.14 6.40 -8.03
N ARG A 365 32.98 6.23 -9.05
CA ARG A 365 34.16 5.39 -8.85
C ARG A 365 34.91 6.04 -7.69
N LEU A 366 35.06 5.31 -6.57
CA LEU A 366 36.13 5.60 -5.63
C LEU A 366 37.40 5.47 -6.47
N CYS A 367 37.97 6.60 -6.86
CA CYS A 367 39.30 6.66 -7.43
C CYS A 367 40.31 6.63 -6.29
#